data_AF-A0A7J6AKD6-F1
#
_entry.id   AF-A0A7J6AKD6-F1
#
_cell.length_a   1.000
_cell.length_b   1.000
_cell.length_c   1.000
_cell.angle_alpha   90.00
_cell.angle_beta   90.00
_cell.angle_gamma   90.00
#
_symmetry.space_group_name_H-M   'P 1'
#
loop_
_entity.id
_entity.type
_entity.pdbx_description
1 polymer ?
#
loop_
_entity_poly.entity_id
_entity_poly.type
_entity_poly.pdbx_seq_one_letter_code
_entity_poly.pdbx_strand_id
1 'polypeptide(L)'
;MSIKKVSKPNLSHSQVMNSLDSENLKLLELQTHSMNFLQQNGFPVQTALCTITGQMMSLEEIDCGYGLQKYLVRLLKYLPGTIVAKLTYTPQLLCKIGKMAARLDQVLLRRSCCSLLEMKLR
;
A
#
# COMPACT_ATOMS: atom_id res chain seq x y z
N MET A 1 -18.22 -4.22 -2.81
CA MET A 1 -16.92 -3.58 -2.47
C MET A 1 -16.56 -3.96 -1.03
N SER A 2 -15.77 -5.02 -0.83
CA SER A 2 -15.34 -5.44 0.52
C SER A 2 -13.93 -6.01 0.46
N ILE A 3 -12.94 -5.20 0.81
CA ILE A 3 -11.58 -5.67 1.13
C ILE A 3 -11.68 -6.33 2.51
N LYS A 4 -11.64 -7.67 2.58
CA LYS A 4 -11.59 -8.37 3.87
C LYS A 4 -10.20 -8.17 4.48
N LYS A 5 -10.10 -7.24 5.43
CA LYS A 5 -8.93 -7.11 6.30
C LYS A 5 -8.99 -8.21 7.36
N VAL A 6 -8.08 -9.19 7.29
CA VAL A 6 -7.84 -10.12 8.39
C VAL A 6 -6.64 -9.58 9.17
N SER A 7 -6.81 -9.26 10.47
CA SER A 7 -5.71 -8.81 11.33
C SER A 7 -5.82 -9.46 12.72
N LYS A 8 -4.74 -10.09 13.19
CA LYS A 8 -4.54 -10.61 14.56
C LYS A 8 -3.39 -9.86 15.24
N PRO A 9 -3.31 -9.79 16.59
CA PRO A 9 -2.61 -8.74 17.32
C PRO A 9 -1.07 -8.75 17.28
N ASN A 10 -0.41 -9.65 16.55
CA ASN A 10 1.05 -9.69 16.41
C ASN A 10 1.53 -9.99 14.98
N LEU A 11 0.64 -10.00 13.99
CA LEU A 11 0.94 -10.56 12.67
C LEU A 11 0.64 -9.56 11.54
N SER A 12 1.50 -9.62 10.53
CA SER A 12 1.37 -9.01 9.21
C SER A 12 -0.07 -8.98 8.67
N HIS A 13 -0.38 -7.91 7.95
CA HIS A 13 -1.67 -7.64 7.36
C HIS A 13 -1.74 -8.17 5.92
N SER A 14 -2.59 -9.17 5.67
CA SER A 14 -2.84 -9.64 4.30
C SER A 14 -3.88 -8.75 3.62
N GLN A 15 -3.56 -8.30 2.41
CA GLN A 15 -4.50 -7.63 1.51
C GLN A 15 -4.88 -8.57 0.37
N VAL A 16 -6.18 -8.83 0.24
CA VAL A 16 -6.78 -9.63 -0.82
C VAL A 16 -7.55 -8.70 -1.75
N MET A 17 -7.24 -8.74 -3.05
CA MET A 17 -7.87 -7.91 -4.08
C MET A 17 -8.66 -8.82 -5.03
N ASN A 18 -9.86 -8.37 -5.43
CA ASN A 18 -10.74 -9.18 -6.28
C ASN A 18 -10.20 -9.30 -7.71
N SER A 19 -10.84 -10.17 -8.49
CA SER A 19 -10.43 -10.46 -9.88
C SER A 19 -10.36 -9.20 -10.77
N LEU A 20 -11.26 -8.24 -10.61
CA LEU A 20 -11.28 -7.02 -11.44
C LEU A 20 -10.10 -6.08 -11.12
N ASP A 21 -9.79 -5.88 -9.83
CA ASP A 21 -8.61 -5.11 -9.41
C ASP A 21 -7.30 -5.88 -9.64
N SER A 22 -7.38 -7.22 -9.72
CA SER A 22 -6.22 -8.09 -9.99
C SER A 22 -5.72 -8.05 -11.44
N GLU A 23 -6.51 -7.51 -12.37
CA GLU A 23 -6.12 -7.39 -13.78
C GLU A 23 -5.07 -6.29 -14.01
N ASN A 24 -4.88 -5.37 -13.07
CA ASN A 24 -3.89 -4.29 -13.19
C ASN A 24 -2.68 -4.50 -12.27
N LEU A 25 -1.95 -5.58 -12.49
CA LEU A 25 -0.68 -5.89 -11.79
C LEU A 25 0.29 -4.70 -11.78
N LYS A 26 0.38 -3.99 -12.92
CA LYS A 26 1.24 -2.81 -13.06
C LYS A 26 0.90 -1.70 -12.07
N LEU A 27 -0.39 -1.46 -11.81
CA LEU A 27 -0.82 -0.47 -10.82
C LEU A 27 -0.38 -0.86 -9.40
N LEU A 28 -0.41 -2.15 -9.08
CA LEU A 28 -0.04 -2.66 -7.76
C LEU A 28 1.48 -2.68 -7.55
N GLU A 29 2.24 -2.95 -8.59
CA GLU A 29 3.69 -2.77 -8.63
C GLU A 29 4.05 -1.30 -8.42
N LEU A 30 3.41 -0.38 -9.15
CA LEU A 30 3.59 1.06 -8.98
C LEU A 30 3.25 1.52 -7.57
N GLN A 31 2.17 1.01 -6.98
CA GLN A 31 1.82 1.29 -5.59
C GLN A 31 2.92 0.81 -4.63
N THR A 32 3.43 -0.40 -4.83
CA THR A 32 4.51 -0.97 -4.01
C THR A 32 5.80 -0.17 -4.13
N HIS A 33 6.19 0.22 -5.34
CA HIS A 33 7.33 1.10 -5.58
C HIS A 33 7.15 2.50 -4.98
N SER A 34 5.93 3.01 -4.93
CA SER A 34 5.62 4.29 -4.30
C SER A 34 5.76 4.20 -2.78
N MET A 35 5.26 3.13 -2.16
CA MET A 35 5.44 2.89 -0.71
C MET A 35 6.92 2.75 -0.34
N ASN A 36 7.70 1.97 -1.08
CA ASN A 36 9.13 1.81 -0.80
C ASN A 36 9.89 3.15 -0.90
N PHE A 37 9.57 3.97 -1.90
CA PHE A 37 10.16 5.30 -2.04
C PHE A 37 9.78 6.22 -0.88
N LEU A 38 8.51 6.23 -0.47
CA LEU A 38 8.08 7.02 0.69
C LEU A 38 8.76 6.55 1.98
N GLN A 39 8.94 5.24 2.17
CA GLN A 39 9.68 4.71 3.31
C GLN A 39 11.14 5.20 3.32
N GLN A 40 11.83 5.16 2.19
CA GLN A 40 13.20 5.66 2.05
C GLN A 40 13.31 7.17 2.33
N ASN A 41 12.23 7.92 2.11
CA ASN A 41 12.13 9.34 2.44
C ASN A 41 11.59 9.60 3.87
N GLY A 42 11.54 8.57 4.72
CA GLY A 42 11.20 8.70 6.14
C GLY A 42 9.71 8.86 6.42
N PHE A 43 8.83 8.33 5.56
CA PHE A 43 7.39 8.24 5.86
C PHE A 43 7.05 6.91 6.55
N PRO A 44 6.18 6.94 7.57
CA PRO A 44 5.63 5.72 8.15
C PRO A 44 4.59 5.13 7.19
N VAL A 45 4.98 4.10 6.43
CA VAL A 45 4.12 3.40 5.47
C VAL A 45 4.16 1.89 5.71
N GLN A 46 3.14 1.18 5.25
CA GLN A 46 3.16 -0.29 5.22
C GLN A 46 4.14 -0.76 4.15
N THR A 47 4.88 -1.84 4.44
CA THR A 47 5.81 -2.47 3.50
C THR A 47 5.32 -3.84 3.11
N ALA A 48 5.42 -4.21 1.84
CA ALA A 48 5.11 -5.56 1.42
C ALA A 48 6.18 -6.56 1.90
N LEU A 49 5.74 -7.76 2.27
CA LEU A 49 6.57 -8.90 2.65
C LEU A 49 6.52 -9.92 1.52
N CYS A 50 7.67 -10.52 1.20
CA CYS A 50 7.73 -11.59 0.21
C CYS A 50 6.99 -12.83 0.70
N THR A 51 6.40 -13.56 -0.24
CA THR A 51 5.94 -14.94 -0.05
C THR A 51 7.13 -15.88 0.19
N ILE A 52 6.85 -17.14 0.55
CA ILE A 52 7.88 -18.18 0.65
C ILE A 52 8.61 -18.45 -0.66
N THR A 53 8.02 -18.08 -1.81
CA THR A 53 8.63 -18.16 -3.14
C THR A 53 9.42 -16.90 -3.51
N GLY A 54 9.53 -15.93 -2.60
CA GLY A 54 10.26 -14.68 -2.81
C GLY A 54 9.49 -13.61 -3.61
N GLN A 55 8.26 -13.90 -4.04
CA GLN A 55 7.42 -12.98 -4.80
C GLN A 55 6.71 -11.99 -3.87
N MET A 56 6.44 -10.77 -4.36
CA MET A 56 5.76 -9.73 -3.57
C MET A 56 4.24 -9.94 -3.47
N MET A 57 3.68 -10.70 -4.41
CA MET A 57 2.26 -10.98 -4.56
C MET A 57 2.09 -12.38 -5.16
N SER A 58 0.97 -13.04 -4.90
CA SER A 58 0.59 -14.31 -5.51
C SER A 58 -0.85 -14.26 -6.02
N LEU A 59 -1.14 -15.03 -7.08
CA LEU A 59 -2.49 -15.21 -7.59
C LEU A 59 -3.06 -16.50 -7.00
N GLU A 60 -4.06 -16.37 -6.14
CA GLU A 60 -4.67 -17.49 -5.41
C GLU A 60 -6.08 -17.76 -5.95
N GLU A 61 -6.43 -19.03 -6.14
CA GLU A 61 -7.78 -19.45 -6.47
C GLU A 61 -8.55 -19.77 -5.17
N ILE A 62 -9.62 -19.01 -4.91
CA ILE A 62 -10.39 -19.10 -3.66
C ILE A 62 -11.87 -19.24 -4.02
N ASP A 63 -12.53 -20.29 -3.52
CA ASP A 63 -13.98 -20.40 -3.58
C ASP A 63 -14.61 -19.67 -2.39
N CYS A 64 -15.34 -18.59 -2.69
CA CYS A 64 -16.04 -17.77 -1.71
C CYS A 64 -17.55 -18.09 -1.63
N GLY A 65 -17.99 -19.25 -2.13
CA GLY A 65 -19.39 -19.68 -2.15
C GLY A 65 -20.17 -19.32 -3.42
N TYR A 66 -19.48 -18.81 -4.44
CA TYR A 66 -20.03 -18.49 -5.76
C TYR A 66 -19.17 -19.05 -6.90
N GLY A 67 -18.37 -20.09 -6.59
CA GLY A 67 -17.42 -20.68 -7.51
C GLY A 67 -15.99 -20.18 -7.31
N LEU A 68 -15.08 -20.88 -7.98
CA LEU A 68 -13.65 -20.60 -7.90
C LEU A 68 -13.33 -19.27 -8.57
N GLN A 69 -12.64 -18.39 -7.85
CA GLN A 69 -12.24 -17.10 -8.40
C GLN A 69 -10.77 -16.82 -8.09
N LYS A 70 -10.10 -16.14 -9.01
CA LYS A 70 -8.70 -15.73 -8.86
C LYS A 70 -8.62 -14.41 -8.12
N TYR A 71 -7.76 -14.36 -7.11
CA TYR A 71 -7.50 -13.20 -6.28
C TYR A 71 -6.02 -12.93 -6.24
N LEU A 72 -5.64 -11.67 -6.39
CA LEU A 72 -4.27 -11.28 -6.10
C LEU A 72 -4.13 -11.02 -4.61
N VAL A 73 -3.20 -11.72 -3.98
CA VAL A 73 -2.93 -11.66 -2.55
C VAL A 73 -1.54 -11.08 -2.34
N ARG A 74 -1.43 -10.13 -1.41
CA ARG A 74 -0.14 -9.60 -0.95
C ARG A 74 -0.11 -9.49 0.56
N LEU A 75 1.06 -9.75 1.14
CA LEU A 75 1.28 -9.60 2.57
C LEU A 75 1.95 -8.25 2.84
N LEU A 76 1.40 -7.49 3.79
CA LEU A 76 1.93 -6.20 4.22
C LEU A 76 2.34 -6.28 5.69
N LYS A 77 3.45 -5.64 6.05
CA LYS A 77 3.83 -5.45 7.45
C LYS A 77 2.82 -4.54 8.14
N TYR A 78 2.39 -4.94 9.33
CA TYR A 78 1.50 -4.12 10.15
C TYR A 78 2.16 -2.77 10.47
N LEU A 79 1.41 -1.68 10.26
CA LEU A 79 1.82 -0.34 10.64
C LEU A 79 1.06 0.05 11.92
N PRO A 80 1.76 0.19 13.06
CA PRO A 80 1.12 0.57 14.31
C PRO A 80 0.58 1.99 14.25
N GLY A 81 -0.56 2.21 14.90
CA GLY A 81 -1.15 3.54 15.04
C GLY A 81 -2.64 3.49 15.36
N THR A 82 -3.17 4.67 15.70
CA THR A 82 -4.61 4.86 15.93
C THR A 82 -5.25 5.45 14.69
N ILE A 83 -6.38 4.88 14.27
CA ILE A 83 -7.16 5.39 13.14
C ILE A 83 -7.62 6.81 13.47
N VAL A 84 -7.41 7.76 12.55
CA VAL A 84 -7.75 9.18 12.75
C VAL A 84 -9.21 9.38 13.14
N ALA A 85 -10.13 8.60 12.58
CA ALA A 85 -11.56 8.64 12.91
C ALA A 85 -11.90 8.29 14.38
N LYS A 86 -10.98 7.64 15.11
CA LYS A 86 -11.12 7.33 16.54
C LYS A 86 -10.49 8.40 17.46
N LEU A 87 -9.84 9.40 16.87
CA LEU A 87 -9.19 10.48 17.63
C LEU A 87 -10.15 11.65 17.79
N THR A 88 -10.00 12.40 18.88
CA THR A 88 -10.63 13.70 19.05
C THR A 88 -9.98 14.71 18.09
N TYR A 89 -10.80 15.38 17.29
CA TYR A 89 -10.33 16.40 16.37
C TYR A 89 -9.90 17.66 17.13
N THR A 90 -8.60 17.94 17.11
CA THR A 90 -8.01 19.17 17.65
C THR A 90 -7.37 19.97 16.52
N PRO A 91 -7.34 21.31 16.58
CA PRO A 91 -6.65 22.13 15.58
C PRO A 91 -5.20 21.70 15.35
N GLN A 92 -4.51 21.25 16.41
CA GLN A 92 -3.14 20.76 16.36
C GLN A 92 -3.04 19.45 15.57
N LEU A 93 -3.99 18.52 15.75
CA LEU A 93 -4.04 17.27 14.99
C LEU A 93 -4.27 17.55 13.50
N LEU A 94 -5.23 18.43 13.17
CA LEU A 94 -5.53 18.81 11.80
C LEU A 94 -4.32 19.49 11.12
N CYS A 95 -3.64 20.39 11.82
CA CYS A 95 -2.41 21.02 11.33
C CYS A 95 -1.30 19.98 11.07
N LYS A 96 -1.13 18.99 11.96
CA LYS A 96 -0.17 17.89 11.75
C LYS A 96 -0.51 17.05 10.52
N ILE A 97 -1.79 16.72 10.31
CA ILE A 97 -2.25 15.98 9.13
C ILE A 97 -1.97 16.79 7.86
N GLY A 98 -2.30 18.09 7.86
CA GLY A 98 -2.03 18.97 6.72
C GLY A 98 -0.53 19.08 6.39
N LYS A 99 0.33 19.26 7.41
CA LYS A 99 1.80 19.25 7.22
C LYS A 99 2.30 17.93 6.65
N MET A 100 1.77 16.79 7.11
CA MET A 100 2.12 15.47 6.59
C MET A 100 1.69 15.32 5.13
N ALA A 101 0.47 15.75 4.78
CA ALA A 101 -0.03 15.71 3.41
C ALA A 101 0.79 16.59 2.46
N ALA A 102 1.14 17.81 2.88
CA ALA A 102 2.01 18.70 2.09
C ALA A 102 3.41 18.11 1.89
N ARG A 103 4.00 17.49 2.93
CA ARG A 103 5.30 16.83 2.81
C ARG A 103 5.24 15.62 1.86
N LEU A 104 4.17 14.83 1.94
CA LEU A 104 3.93 13.69 1.05
C LEU A 104 3.91 14.15 -0.41
N ASP A 105 3.12 15.18 -0.71
CA ASP A 105 2.99 15.77 -2.04
C ASP A 105 4.34 16.24 -2.59
N GLN A 106 5.09 17.03 -1.82
CA GLN A 106 6.43 17.51 -2.20
C GLN A 106 7.40 16.38 -2.53
N VAL A 107 7.40 15.31 -1.72
CA VAL A 107 8.30 14.16 -1.91
C VAL A 107 7.92 13.37 -3.16
N LEU A 108 6.63 13.18 -3.43
CA LEU A 108 6.16 12.52 -4.64
C LEU A 108 6.42 13.36 -5.89
N LEU A 109 6.24 14.68 -5.83
CA LEU A 109 6.55 15.59 -6.94
C LEU A 109 8.06 15.65 -7.26
N ARG A 110 8.93 15.49 -6.25
CA ARG A 110 10.37 15.33 -6.48
C ARG A 110 10.67 14.15 -7.40
N ARG A 111 9.88 13.07 -7.29
CA ARG A 111 10.00 11.89 -8.15
C ARG A 111 9.56 12.17 -9.59
N SER A 112 8.50 12.96 -9.80
CA SER A 112 8.06 13.35 -11.16
C SER A 112 9.06 14.25 -11.89
N CYS A 113 9.86 15.02 -11.15
CA CYS A 113 10.96 15.81 -11.74
C CYS A 113 12.15 14.92 -12.14
N CYS A 114 12.49 13.90 -11.34
CA CYS A 114 13.58 12.96 -11.66
C CYS A 114 13.23 11.94 -12.76
N SER A 115 11.96 11.55 -12.94
CA SER A 115 11.56 10.65 -14.04
C SER A 115 11.76 11.25 -15.44
N LEU A 116 11.93 12.58 -15.55
CA LEU A 116 12.26 13.22 -16.82
C LEU A 116 13.73 13.02 -17.25
N LEU A 117 14.63 12.70 -16.30
CA LEU A 117 16.05 12.44 -16.57
C LEU A 117 16.32 10.97 -16.88
N GLU A 118 15.62 10.04 -16.23
CA GLU A 118 15.81 8.59 -16.43
C GLU A 118 15.17 8.05 -17.73
N MET A 119 14.18 8.74 -18.31
CA MET A 119 13.63 8.41 -19.63
C MET A 119 14.45 8.97 -20.80
N LYS A 120 15.51 9.76 -20.54
CA LYS A 120 16.38 10.32 -21.59
C LYS A 120 17.75 9.64 -21.68
N LEU A 121 17.96 8.59 -20.88
CA LEU A 121 19.19 7.80 -20.82
C LEU A 121 18.94 6.30 -21.05
N ARG A 122 17.81 5.92 -21.66
CA ARG A 122 17.58 4.60 -22.26
C ARG A 122 17.18 4.73 -23.71
#